data_AF-A0A846UYL0-F1
#
_entry.id   AF-A0A846UYL0-F1
#
_cell.length_a   1.000
_cell.length_b   1.000
_cell.length_c   1.000
_cell.angle_alpha   90.00
_cell.angle_beta   90.00
_cell.angle_gamma   90.00
#
_symmetry.space_group_name_H-M   'P 1'
#
loop_
_entity.id
_entity.type
_entity.pdbx_description
1 polymer ?
#
loop_
_entity_poly.entity_id
_entity_poly.type
_entity_poly.pdbx_seq_one_letter_code
_entity_poly.pdbx_strand_id
1 'polypeptide(L)'
;MIHAFRLSTLRSIVGLALLALAGCAASPPPRTDALAWKDARQLVLVVTDDWNVDHGRMRAYERHGDAWQPVADAVPVTIGRSGAAWGVGLHAPRTDGPVKHEGDGRSAAGVFRIGEAFGYAGHADTALAYRALTVSDYCVDVDGSPLYNRIVDANHEDAKAVAGSTEAMRLDLHAHGDQRYKLGFVIEHNPDGQRGAGSCIFAHLWRSPTDSTAGCTAMDEAAMRQLLGWLKPEEHPVFALLPRQAYTKLQRDWALPAADAAP
;
A
#
# COMPACT_ATOMS: atom_id res chain seq x y z
N MET A 1 -73.32 67.06 -19.85
CA MET A 1 -72.64 68.35 -19.56
C MET A 1 -71.64 68.09 -18.45
N ILE A 2 -70.48 68.75 -18.50
CA ILE A 2 -69.36 68.69 -17.52
C ILE A 2 -68.22 67.74 -17.91
N HIS A 3 -67.06 68.39 -18.01
CA HIS A 3 -65.74 67.96 -18.45
C HIS A 3 -64.89 67.42 -17.30
N ALA A 4 -63.94 66.58 -17.70
CA ALA A 4 -62.53 66.52 -17.25
C ALA A 4 -62.19 65.97 -15.86
N PHE A 5 -61.69 64.73 -15.87
CA PHE A 5 -60.74 64.20 -14.89
C PHE A 5 -59.31 64.24 -15.47
N ARG A 6 -58.47 65.02 -14.80
CA ARG A 6 -57.02 64.93 -14.51
C ARG A 6 -56.00 64.39 -15.54
N LEU A 7 -55.06 65.29 -15.84
CA LEU A 7 -53.59 65.17 -15.83
C LEU A 7 -52.94 63.82 -16.19
N SER A 8 -52.20 63.81 -17.30
CA SER A 8 -50.82 63.29 -17.33
C SER A 8 -50.08 63.73 -18.61
N THR A 9 -48.78 64.02 -18.50
CA THR A 9 -47.71 63.81 -19.50
C THR A 9 -46.40 64.18 -18.81
N LEU A 10 -45.65 63.22 -18.25
CA LEU A 10 -44.72 62.29 -18.90
C LEU A 10 -43.45 63.00 -19.43
N ARG A 11 -42.33 62.84 -18.72
CA ARG A 11 -40.97 63.02 -19.26
C ARG A 11 -40.03 61.93 -18.71
N SER A 12 -39.75 60.95 -19.59
CA SER A 12 -38.41 60.42 -19.99
C SER A 12 -37.55 59.81 -18.88
N ILE A 13 -37.47 58.48 -18.70
CA ILE A 13 -36.69 57.45 -19.45
C ILE A 13 -35.22 57.82 -19.67
N VAL A 14 -34.32 57.20 -18.89
CA VAL A 14 -33.13 56.45 -19.37
C VAL A 14 -32.85 55.33 -18.35
N GLY A 15 -33.09 54.07 -18.73
CA GLY A 15 -32.69 52.88 -17.97
C GLY A 15 -31.50 52.20 -18.65
N LEU A 16 -30.36 52.15 -17.98
CA LEU A 16 -29.14 51.49 -18.44
C LEU A 16 -29.18 50.02 -17.95
N ALA A 17 -29.46 49.08 -18.85
CA ALA A 17 -29.42 47.65 -18.54
C ALA A 17 -27.99 47.12 -18.73
N LEU A 18 -27.29 46.83 -17.64
CA LEU A 18 -26.02 46.10 -17.62
C LEU A 18 -26.30 44.60 -17.67
N LEU A 19 -26.09 43.96 -18.82
CA LEU A 19 -26.01 42.50 -18.92
C LEU A 19 -24.68 42.02 -18.33
N ALA A 20 -24.71 41.43 -17.14
CA ALA A 20 -23.62 40.65 -16.60
C ALA A 20 -23.64 39.25 -17.21
N LEU A 21 -22.74 38.99 -18.17
CA LEU A 21 -22.45 37.64 -18.66
C LEU A 21 -21.70 36.88 -17.56
N ALA A 22 -22.42 36.06 -16.81
CA ALA A 22 -21.84 35.07 -15.90
C ALA A 22 -21.14 33.99 -16.74
N GLY A 23 -19.82 34.11 -16.89
CA GLY A 23 -18.99 33.04 -17.44
C GLY A 23 -18.97 31.88 -16.48
N CYS A 24 -19.70 30.80 -16.79
CA CYS A 24 -19.51 29.51 -16.14
C CYS A 24 -18.12 29.00 -16.50
N ALA A 25 -17.13 29.25 -15.63
CA ALA A 25 -15.90 28.50 -15.63
C ALA A 25 -16.27 27.05 -15.27
N ALA A 26 -16.45 26.20 -16.29
CA ALA A 26 -16.58 24.77 -16.08
C ALA A 26 -15.25 24.29 -15.50
N SER A 27 -15.25 23.90 -14.22
CA SER A 27 -14.15 23.15 -13.64
C SER A 27 -13.88 21.92 -14.51
N PRO A 28 -12.61 21.59 -14.82
CA PRO A 28 -12.33 20.33 -15.48
C PRO A 28 -12.94 19.20 -14.65
N PRO A 29 -13.51 18.15 -15.28
CA PRO A 29 -14.00 17.00 -14.54
C PRO A 29 -12.86 16.47 -13.65
N PRO A 30 -13.17 15.96 -12.44
CA PRO A 30 -12.14 15.31 -11.63
C PRO A 30 -11.45 14.29 -12.54
N ARG A 31 -10.10 14.30 -12.58
CA ARG A 31 -9.37 13.20 -13.20
C ARG A 31 -9.94 11.95 -12.57
N THR A 32 -10.54 11.08 -13.38
CA THR A 32 -10.66 9.69 -12.99
C THR A 32 -9.22 9.26 -12.73
N ASP A 33 -8.82 9.20 -11.45
CA ASP A 33 -7.50 8.75 -11.05
C ASP A 33 -7.32 7.37 -11.67
N ALA A 34 -6.63 7.33 -12.81
CA ALA A 34 -6.28 6.09 -13.45
C ALA A 34 -5.52 5.30 -12.38
N LEU A 35 -6.00 4.10 -12.07
CA LEU A 35 -5.38 3.25 -11.06
C LEU A 35 -3.87 3.21 -11.31
N ALA A 36 -3.08 3.64 -10.32
CA ALA A 36 -1.63 3.80 -10.45
C ALA A 36 -0.90 2.47 -10.76
N TRP A 37 -1.64 1.36 -10.68
CA TRP A 37 -1.20 -0.01 -10.93
C TRP A 37 -2.07 -0.71 -11.99
N LYS A 38 -2.75 0.03 -12.88
CA LYS A 38 -3.59 -0.54 -13.95
C LYS A 38 -2.87 -1.53 -14.87
N ASP A 39 -1.55 -1.37 -14.99
CA ASP A 39 -0.69 -2.18 -15.85
C ASP A 39 -0.11 -3.41 -15.11
N ALA A 40 -0.50 -3.63 -13.83
CA ALA A 40 -0.12 -4.81 -13.07
C ALA A 40 -0.75 -6.07 -13.65
N ARG A 41 0.08 -7.08 -13.88
CA ARG A 41 -0.31 -8.40 -14.37
C ARG A 41 -0.23 -9.48 -13.30
N GLN A 42 0.42 -9.20 -12.19
CA GLN A 42 0.51 -10.07 -11.02
C GLN A 42 0.04 -9.34 -9.76
N LEU A 43 -0.78 -10.01 -8.95
CA LEU A 43 -1.31 -9.50 -7.68
C LEU A 43 -1.13 -10.54 -6.59
N VAL A 44 -0.48 -10.15 -5.50
CA VAL A 44 -0.51 -10.87 -4.21
C VAL A 44 -1.53 -10.17 -3.32
N LEU A 45 -2.70 -10.79 -3.13
CA LEU A 45 -3.80 -10.22 -2.37
C LEU A 45 -3.89 -10.88 -0.99
N VAL A 46 -3.84 -10.07 0.06
CA VAL A 46 -4.13 -10.43 1.45
C VAL A 46 -5.46 -9.82 1.86
N VAL A 47 -6.36 -10.66 2.37
CA VAL A 47 -7.62 -10.21 2.98
C VAL A 47 -7.67 -10.62 4.44
N THR A 48 -7.97 -9.66 5.31
CA THR A 48 -8.27 -9.89 6.73
C THR A 48 -9.76 -9.71 6.99
N ASP A 49 -10.29 -10.32 8.05
CA ASP A 49 -11.72 -10.20 8.35
C ASP A 49 -12.10 -8.80 8.85
N ASP A 50 -11.21 -8.12 9.56
CA ASP A 50 -11.40 -6.76 10.07
C ASP A 50 -10.08 -5.96 10.08
N TRP A 51 -10.18 -4.68 10.39
CA TRP A 51 -9.05 -3.78 10.64
C TRP A 51 -8.20 -4.17 11.84
N ASN A 52 -8.75 -4.87 12.83
CA ASN A 52 -8.09 -5.14 14.11
C ASN A 52 -7.83 -6.64 14.37
N VAL A 53 -7.71 -7.43 13.30
CA VAL A 53 -7.29 -8.84 13.39
C VAL A 53 -5.90 -9.00 12.80
N ASP A 54 -5.12 -9.91 13.38
CA ASP A 54 -3.72 -10.17 13.06
C ASP A 54 -3.50 -11.39 12.14
N HIS A 55 -4.60 -11.98 11.65
CA HIS A 55 -4.59 -13.10 10.71
C HIS A 55 -5.36 -12.76 9.44
N GLY A 56 -4.94 -13.33 8.33
CA GLY A 56 -5.60 -13.18 7.04
C GLY A 56 -5.34 -14.36 6.11
N ARG A 57 -5.80 -14.22 4.88
CA ARG A 57 -5.53 -15.16 3.80
C ARG A 57 -4.89 -14.44 2.63
N MET A 58 -3.82 -15.02 2.12
CA MET A 58 -3.11 -14.56 0.93
C MET A 58 -3.47 -15.45 -0.26
N ARG A 59 -3.67 -14.84 -1.42
CA ARG A 59 -3.82 -15.54 -2.70
C ARG A 59 -3.12 -14.75 -3.81
N ALA A 60 -2.44 -15.47 -4.70
CA ALA A 60 -1.80 -14.93 -5.89
C ALA A 60 -2.74 -14.98 -7.10
N TYR A 61 -2.72 -13.93 -7.92
CA TYR A 61 -3.53 -13.81 -9.13
C TYR A 61 -2.68 -13.33 -10.33
N GLU A 62 -3.01 -13.83 -11.51
CA GLU A 62 -2.53 -13.31 -12.80
C GLU A 62 -3.65 -12.60 -13.55
N ARG A 63 -3.34 -11.52 -14.26
CA ARG A 63 -4.32 -10.77 -15.06
C ARG A 63 -4.22 -11.12 -16.54
N HIS A 64 -5.20 -11.85 -17.04
CA HIS A 64 -5.36 -12.15 -18.46
C HIS A 64 -6.43 -11.24 -19.06
N GLY A 65 -6.03 -10.33 -19.96
CA GLY A 65 -6.90 -9.24 -20.41
C GLY A 65 -7.27 -8.32 -19.25
N ASP A 66 -8.56 -8.24 -18.93
CA ASP A 66 -9.10 -7.47 -17.79
C ASP A 66 -9.47 -8.33 -16.58
N ALA A 67 -9.30 -9.66 -16.67
CA ALA A 67 -9.74 -10.59 -15.65
C ALA A 67 -8.58 -11.12 -14.81
N TRP A 68 -8.74 -11.10 -13.49
CA TRP A 68 -7.85 -11.80 -12.56
C TRP A 68 -8.20 -13.28 -12.49
N GLN A 69 -7.19 -14.13 -12.57
CA GLN A 69 -7.28 -15.58 -12.41
C GLN A 69 -6.41 -16.01 -11.24
N PRO A 70 -6.94 -16.82 -10.29
CA PRO A 70 -6.15 -17.31 -9.18
C PRO A 70 -5.09 -18.29 -9.68
N VAL A 71 -3.86 -18.17 -9.18
CA VAL A 71 -2.74 -19.06 -9.53
C VAL A 71 -2.71 -20.31 -8.65
N ALA A 72 -3.13 -20.16 -7.39
CA ALA A 72 -3.14 -21.22 -6.40
C ALA A 72 -4.24 -20.99 -5.35
N ASP A 73 -4.44 -21.99 -4.48
CA ASP A 73 -5.31 -21.85 -3.32
C ASP A 73 -4.81 -20.76 -2.36
N ALA A 74 -5.74 -20.25 -1.55
CA ALA A 74 -5.40 -19.21 -0.58
C ALA A 74 -4.70 -19.85 0.61
N VAL A 75 -3.58 -19.27 1.04
CA VAL A 75 -2.81 -19.73 2.20
C VAL A 75 -2.99 -18.79 3.40
N PRO A 76 -2.90 -19.28 4.64
CA PRO A 76 -2.95 -18.41 5.80
C PRO A 76 -1.71 -17.51 5.88
N VAL A 77 -1.89 -16.31 6.42
CA VAL A 77 -0.81 -15.37 6.76
C VAL A 77 -1.08 -14.71 8.11
N THR A 78 -0.02 -14.30 8.81
CA THR A 78 -0.12 -13.40 9.96
C THR A 78 0.31 -11.99 9.57
N ILE A 79 -0.25 -10.99 10.22
CA ILE A 79 0.02 -9.57 9.98
C ILE A 79 0.34 -8.86 11.30
N GLY A 80 0.42 -7.53 11.29
CA GLY A 80 0.68 -6.74 12.49
C GLY A 80 -0.24 -7.10 13.65
N ARG A 81 0.32 -7.21 14.86
CA ARG A 81 -0.39 -7.53 16.11
C ARG A 81 -1.60 -6.64 16.42
N SER A 82 -1.63 -5.43 15.88
CA SER A 82 -2.73 -4.47 16.01
C SER A 82 -3.66 -4.47 14.80
N GLY A 83 -3.46 -5.36 13.84
CA GLY A 83 -4.19 -5.48 12.58
C GLY A 83 -3.59 -4.64 11.45
N ALA A 84 -4.45 -3.98 10.68
CA ALA A 84 -4.06 -3.23 9.48
C ALA A 84 -4.38 -1.73 9.60
N ALA A 85 -3.71 -0.90 8.81
CA ALA A 85 -3.98 0.53 8.68
C ALA A 85 -3.59 1.04 7.29
N TRP A 86 -4.33 2.00 6.75
CA TRP A 86 -4.04 2.63 5.48
C TRP A 86 -2.60 3.14 5.41
N GLY A 87 -1.84 2.58 4.48
CA GLY A 87 -0.45 2.96 4.21
C GLY A 87 -0.33 4.02 3.12
N VAL A 88 0.91 4.29 2.74
CA VAL A 88 1.29 5.17 1.63
C VAL A 88 1.74 4.29 0.48
N GLY A 89 0.94 4.21 -0.59
CA GLY A 89 1.17 3.31 -1.71
C GLY A 89 0.54 3.79 -3.01
N LEU A 90 0.21 2.85 -3.90
CA LEU A 90 -0.35 3.05 -5.25
C LEU A 90 -1.86 3.36 -5.23
N HIS A 91 -2.28 4.23 -4.32
CA HIS A 91 -3.66 4.71 -4.21
C HIS A 91 -3.70 6.10 -3.58
N ALA A 92 -4.80 6.83 -3.80
CA ALA A 92 -5.04 8.08 -3.10
C ALA A 92 -5.05 7.87 -1.57
N PRO A 93 -4.61 8.86 -0.77
CA PRO A 93 -4.69 8.81 0.68
C PRO A 93 -6.12 8.51 1.16
N ARG A 94 -6.23 7.73 2.24
CA ARG A 94 -7.51 7.28 2.79
C ARG A 94 -7.57 7.49 4.30
N THR A 95 -8.75 7.83 4.80
CA THR A 95 -9.03 8.08 6.22
C THR A 95 -10.30 7.40 6.71
N ASP A 96 -10.87 6.49 5.92
CA ASP A 96 -12.07 5.72 6.28
C ASP A 96 -11.75 4.41 7.02
N GLY A 97 -10.62 4.42 7.74
CA GLY A 97 -10.08 3.35 8.56
C GLY A 97 -8.85 3.85 9.33
N PRO A 98 -8.20 3.02 10.18
CA PRO A 98 -6.92 3.36 10.80
C PRO A 98 -5.91 3.83 9.75
N VAL A 99 -5.09 4.82 10.09
CA VAL A 99 -4.02 5.35 9.24
C VAL A 99 -2.69 4.95 9.84
N LYS A 100 -1.80 4.41 9.00
CA LYS A 100 -0.54 3.83 9.44
C LYS A 100 0.41 4.92 9.95
N HIS A 101 1.13 4.62 11.03
CA HIS A 101 2.26 5.42 11.51
C HIS A 101 3.34 4.53 12.12
N GLU A 102 4.53 5.10 12.35
CA GLU A 102 5.65 4.39 12.96
C GLU A 102 5.28 3.82 14.33
N GLY A 103 5.66 2.56 14.59
CA GLY A 103 5.42 1.87 15.86
C GLY A 103 3.96 1.47 16.17
N ASP A 104 3.00 1.66 15.27
CA ASP A 104 1.58 1.35 15.50
C ASP A 104 1.26 -0.15 15.68
N GLY A 105 2.19 -1.03 15.30
CA GLY A 105 1.98 -2.48 15.34
C GLY A 105 1.04 -2.99 14.24
N ARG A 106 0.78 -2.19 13.20
CA ARG A 106 -0.19 -2.49 12.14
C ARG A 106 0.50 -2.73 10.80
N SER A 107 -0.05 -3.64 10.00
CA SER A 107 0.36 -3.81 8.61
C SER A 107 -0.22 -2.76 7.69
N ALA A 108 0.54 -2.40 6.66
CA ALA A 108 0.11 -1.42 5.66
C ALA A 108 -1.03 -2.02 4.80
N ALA A 109 -2.22 -1.45 4.92
CA ALA A 109 -3.36 -1.69 4.04
C ALA A 109 -3.28 -0.76 2.84
N GLY A 110 -3.62 -1.27 1.66
CA GLY A 110 -3.42 -0.54 0.40
C GLY A 110 -2.99 -1.46 -0.73
N VAL A 111 -2.47 -0.84 -1.80
CA VAL A 111 -1.79 -1.49 -2.92
C VAL A 111 -0.38 -0.92 -3.00
N PHE A 112 0.61 -1.77 -3.13
CA PHE A 112 2.03 -1.43 -3.08
C PHE A 112 2.75 -2.14 -4.21
N ARG A 113 3.86 -1.58 -4.70
CA ARG A 113 4.78 -2.35 -5.55
C ARG A 113 5.43 -3.44 -4.71
N ILE A 114 5.75 -4.55 -5.34
CA ILE A 114 6.66 -5.55 -4.78
C ILE A 114 8.08 -5.17 -5.20
N GLY A 115 8.92 -4.88 -4.21
CA GLY A 115 10.31 -4.44 -4.40
C GLY A 115 11.30 -5.59 -4.45
N GLU A 116 12.54 -5.33 -4.03
CA GLU A 116 13.59 -6.36 -3.99
C GLU A 116 13.22 -7.54 -3.08
N ALA A 117 13.54 -8.74 -3.52
CA ALA A 117 13.61 -9.91 -2.69
C ALA A 117 14.89 -9.90 -1.85
N PHE A 118 14.89 -10.56 -0.70
CA PHE A 118 16.04 -10.68 0.16
C PHE A 118 16.09 -12.03 0.85
N GLY A 119 17.24 -12.39 1.39
CA GLY A 119 17.36 -13.56 2.26
C GLY A 119 18.80 -13.85 2.68
N TYR A 120 18.97 -14.92 3.45
CA TYR A 120 20.26 -15.25 4.06
C TYR A 120 21.20 -16.01 3.10
N ALA A 121 20.65 -16.62 2.05
CA ALA A 121 21.43 -17.34 1.05
C ALA A 121 22.10 -16.36 0.06
N GLY A 122 23.17 -16.80 -0.60
CA GLY A 122 23.84 -15.99 -1.64
C GLY A 122 23.01 -15.79 -2.91
N HIS A 123 21.96 -16.62 -3.10
CA HIS A 123 21.00 -16.53 -4.20
C HIS A 123 19.67 -17.17 -3.77
N ALA A 124 18.61 -16.85 -4.50
CA ALA A 124 17.30 -17.48 -4.39
C ALA A 124 16.69 -17.70 -5.77
N ASP A 125 15.78 -18.66 -5.89
CA ASP A 125 15.01 -18.91 -7.09
C ASP A 125 13.94 -17.81 -7.26
N THR A 126 14.32 -16.68 -7.85
CA THR A 126 13.43 -15.55 -8.12
C THR A 126 13.88 -14.74 -9.33
N ALA A 127 12.93 -14.13 -10.03
CA ALA A 127 13.21 -13.14 -11.08
C ALA A 127 13.31 -11.70 -10.53
N LEU A 128 12.89 -11.47 -9.28
CA LEU A 128 13.07 -10.18 -8.62
C LEU A 128 14.56 -9.87 -8.41
N ALA A 129 14.90 -8.59 -8.29
CA ALA A 129 16.20 -8.22 -7.75
C ALA A 129 16.37 -8.86 -6.37
N TYR A 130 17.54 -9.45 -6.09
CA TYR A 130 17.76 -10.20 -4.87
C TYR A 130 18.95 -9.65 -4.08
N ARG A 131 18.72 -9.30 -2.81
CA ARG A 131 19.75 -8.93 -1.85
C ARG A 131 20.10 -10.10 -0.94
N ALA A 132 21.31 -10.61 -1.09
CA ALA A 132 21.89 -11.53 -0.11
C ALA A 132 22.29 -10.75 1.16
N LEU A 133 21.63 -11.03 2.27
CA LEU A 133 21.75 -10.27 3.51
C LEU A 133 23.02 -10.62 4.29
N THR A 134 23.69 -9.57 4.77
CA THR A 134 24.88 -9.61 5.59
C THR A 134 24.58 -9.17 7.02
N VAL A 135 25.50 -9.44 7.94
CA VAL A 135 25.33 -9.07 9.37
C VAL A 135 25.18 -7.57 9.59
N SER A 136 25.65 -6.73 8.65
CA SER A 136 25.58 -5.28 8.71
C SER A 136 24.40 -4.70 7.94
N ASP A 137 23.55 -5.51 7.30
CA ASP A 137 22.32 -5.02 6.70
C ASP A 137 21.29 -4.68 7.77
N TYR A 138 20.83 -3.43 7.75
CA TYR A 138 19.74 -2.92 8.59
C TYR A 138 18.69 -2.24 7.71
N CYS A 139 17.42 -2.38 8.07
CA CYS A 139 16.41 -1.47 7.59
C CYS A 139 16.30 -0.28 8.55
N VAL A 140 16.50 0.94 8.05
CA VAL A 140 16.52 2.12 8.92
C VAL A 140 15.10 2.56 9.27
N ASP A 141 14.70 2.25 10.50
CA ASP A 141 13.40 2.50 11.14
C ASP A 141 13.36 3.79 11.97
N VAL A 142 14.43 4.59 11.94
CA VAL A 142 14.55 5.81 12.73
C VAL A 142 13.94 7.01 11.99
N ASP A 143 12.78 7.47 12.48
CA ASP A 143 12.23 8.75 12.03
C ASP A 143 13.23 9.87 12.33
N GLY A 144 13.66 10.59 11.31
CA GLY A 144 14.83 11.47 11.43
C GLY A 144 15.79 11.26 10.30
N SER A 145 16.14 9.99 10.08
CA SER A 145 17.25 9.59 9.24
C SER A 145 17.05 9.96 7.77
N PRO A 146 18.09 10.39 7.05
CA PRO A 146 18.05 10.50 5.59
C PRO A 146 17.93 9.14 4.89
N LEU A 147 18.13 8.03 5.62
CA LEU A 147 18.02 6.66 5.13
C LEU A 147 16.71 5.99 5.57
N TYR A 148 15.78 6.74 6.21
CA TYR A 148 14.53 6.20 6.73
C TYR A 148 13.77 5.36 5.69
N ASN A 149 13.29 4.20 6.13
CA ASN A 149 12.59 3.19 5.32
C ASN A 149 13.44 2.59 4.19
N ARG A 150 14.74 2.35 4.42
CA ARG A 150 15.64 1.71 3.45
C ARG A 150 16.48 0.62 4.09
N ILE A 151 16.70 -0.47 3.36
CA ILE A 151 17.69 -1.47 3.70
C ILE A 151 19.06 -0.99 3.22
N VAL A 152 20.00 -0.86 4.15
CA VAL A 152 21.37 -0.38 3.91
C VAL A 152 22.39 -1.29 4.57
N ASP A 153 23.59 -1.35 4.01
CA ASP A 153 24.75 -1.93 4.70
C ASP A 153 25.36 -0.86 5.60
N ALA A 154 25.18 -1.00 6.92
CA ALA A 154 25.62 -0.03 7.91
C ALA A 154 27.14 0.20 7.90
N ASN A 155 27.95 -0.70 7.33
CA ASN A 155 29.40 -0.49 7.18
C ASN A 155 29.76 0.54 6.10
N HIS A 156 28.82 0.85 5.20
CA HIS A 156 29.02 1.76 4.06
C HIS A 156 28.27 3.09 4.21
N GLU A 157 27.59 3.32 5.35
CA GLU A 157 26.80 4.52 5.61
C GLU A 157 27.43 5.40 6.70
N ASP A 158 27.00 6.66 6.78
CA ASP A 158 27.35 7.52 7.92
C ASP A 158 26.76 6.92 9.21
N ALA A 159 27.60 6.72 10.22
CA ALA A 159 27.21 6.15 11.51
C ALA A 159 26.02 6.88 12.16
N LYS A 160 25.88 8.21 11.95
CA LYS A 160 24.74 8.99 12.45
C LYS A 160 23.45 8.71 11.68
N ALA A 161 23.54 8.35 10.41
CA ALA A 161 22.38 8.06 9.58
C ALA A 161 21.73 6.71 9.93
N VAL A 162 22.52 5.76 10.44
CA VAL A 162 22.03 4.44 10.90
C VAL A 162 21.89 4.34 12.42
N ALA A 163 22.33 5.36 13.16
CA ALA A 163 22.32 5.37 14.63
C ALA A 163 20.90 5.16 15.19
N GLY A 164 20.77 4.18 16.08
CA GLY A 164 19.52 3.86 16.76
C GLY A 164 18.57 2.98 15.96
N SER A 165 18.93 2.57 14.73
CA SER A 165 18.12 1.61 13.98
C SER A 165 18.09 0.26 14.69
N THR A 166 16.90 -0.34 14.74
CA THR A 166 16.65 -1.59 15.48
C THR A 166 16.34 -2.79 14.59
N GLU A 167 16.03 -2.56 13.32
CA GLU A 167 15.61 -3.60 12.38
C GLU A 167 16.80 -4.24 11.64
N ALA A 168 17.55 -5.09 12.35
CA ALA A 168 18.63 -5.87 11.75
C ALA A 168 18.08 -6.91 10.76
N MET A 169 18.63 -6.96 9.54
CA MET A 169 18.10 -7.86 8.51
C MET A 169 18.56 -9.32 8.67
N ARG A 170 19.70 -9.56 9.35
CA ARG A 170 20.16 -10.90 9.74
C ARG A 170 19.71 -11.26 11.16
N LEU A 171 18.40 -11.41 11.34
CA LEU A 171 17.80 -11.74 12.64
C LEU A 171 18.34 -13.05 13.24
N ASP A 172 18.83 -13.99 12.42
CA ASP A 172 19.46 -15.21 12.90
C ASP A 172 20.75 -14.92 13.69
N LEU A 173 21.49 -13.89 13.28
CA LEU A 173 22.73 -13.46 13.93
C LEU A 173 22.49 -12.48 15.09
N HIS A 174 21.41 -11.70 15.03
CA HIS A 174 21.11 -10.63 16.01
C HIS A 174 20.04 -10.99 17.04
N ALA A 175 19.23 -12.03 16.80
CA ALA A 175 18.06 -12.37 17.61
C ALA A 175 17.90 -13.89 17.80
N HIS A 176 18.88 -14.52 18.44
CA HIS A 176 18.81 -15.92 18.90
C HIS A 176 18.41 -16.95 17.80
N GLY A 177 18.94 -16.81 16.58
CA GLY A 177 18.67 -17.74 15.50
C GLY A 177 17.30 -17.55 14.82
N ASP A 178 16.65 -16.40 15.02
CA ASP A 178 15.35 -16.08 14.39
C ASP A 178 15.42 -16.13 12.85
N GLN A 179 14.57 -16.98 12.27
CA GLN A 179 14.56 -17.28 10.83
C GLN A 179 13.54 -16.45 10.04
N ARG A 180 12.85 -15.49 10.65
CA ARG A 180 11.77 -14.75 9.98
C ARG A 180 12.23 -14.05 8.70
N TYR A 181 13.45 -13.53 8.64
CA TYR A 181 14.02 -12.87 7.45
C TYR A 181 14.92 -13.75 6.59
N LYS A 182 14.89 -15.07 6.82
CA LYS A 182 15.63 -16.04 6.00
C LYS A 182 15.29 -15.89 4.51
N LEU A 183 14.05 -15.52 4.20
CA LEU A 183 13.57 -15.27 2.85
C LEU A 183 12.37 -14.31 2.89
N GLY A 184 12.34 -13.33 1.99
CA GLY A 184 11.24 -12.38 1.90
C GLY A 184 11.37 -11.40 0.73
N PHE A 185 10.46 -10.43 0.68
CA PHE A 185 10.53 -9.31 -0.25
C PHE A 185 10.01 -8.01 0.37
N VAL A 186 10.45 -6.89 -0.19
CA VAL A 186 10.01 -5.56 0.21
C VAL A 186 8.60 -5.28 -0.28
N ILE A 187 7.73 -4.85 0.62
CA ILE A 187 6.45 -4.22 0.27
C ILE A 187 6.73 -2.73 0.27
N GLU A 188 6.66 -2.07 -0.90
CA GLU A 188 7.02 -0.66 -1.05
C GLU A 188 5.95 0.30 -0.48
N HIS A 189 5.65 0.14 0.79
CA HIS A 189 4.95 1.11 1.62
C HIS A 189 5.89 2.26 1.93
N ASN A 190 5.39 3.49 1.80
CA ASN A 190 6.12 4.72 2.10
C ASN A 190 7.49 4.84 1.37
N PRO A 191 7.56 4.61 0.04
CA PRO A 191 8.82 4.46 -0.68
C PRO A 191 9.70 5.72 -0.66
N ASP A 192 9.08 6.90 -0.53
CA ASP A 192 9.78 8.18 -0.43
C ASP A 192 10.27 8.51 0.99
N GLY A 193 10.02 7.63 1.97
CA GLY A 193 10.45 7.82 3.36
C GLY A 193 9.77 9.02 4.03
N GLN A 194 8.46 9.19 3.83
CA GLN A 194 7.67 10.22 4.53
C GLN A 194 7.75 9.97 6.03
N ARG A 195 8.22 10.98 6.76
CA ARG A 195 8.49 10.92 8.20
C ARG A 195 7.29 10.43 8.99
N GLY A 196 7.53 9.46 9.87
CA GLY A 196 6.52 8.90 10.77
C GLY A 196 5.40 8.08 10.11
N ALA A 197 5.38 7.92 8.78
CA ALA A 197 4.34 7.15 8.08
C ALA A 197 4.55 5.63 8.16
N GLY A 198 5.51 5.16 8.96
CA GLY A 198 5.89 3.76 9.10
C GLY A 198 6.97 3.35 8.11
N SER A 199 7.75 2.35 8.50
CA SER A 199 8.93 1.87 7.76
C SER A 199 9.07 0.35 7.80
N CYS A 200 10.01 -0.17 7.01
CA CYS A 200 10.50 -1.55 7.07
C CYS A 200 9.40 -2.60 6.97
N ILE A 201 8.50 -2.42 6.00
CA ILE A 201 7.38 -3.32 5.76
C ILE A 201 7.77 -4.38 4.72
N PHE A 202 7.74 -5.63 5.15
CA PHE A 202 8.15 -6.77 4.34
C PHE A 202 7.07 -7.84 4.27
N ALA A 203 7.15 -8.69 3.25
CA ALA A 203 6.60 -10.04 3.30
C ALA A 203 7.74 -11.00 3.66
N HIS A 204 7.58 -11.83 4.69
CA HIS A 204 8.66 -12.71 5.16
C HIS A 204 8.13 -14.02 5.78
N LEU A 205 9.01 -14.84 6.35
CA LEU A 205 8.61 -16.10 6.99
C LEU A 205 8.03 -15.83 8.38
N TRP A 206 6.93 -16.47 8.75
CA TRP A 206 6.47 -16.41 10.15
C TRP A 206 7.38 -17.22 11.07
N ARG A 207 7.32 -16.91 12.36
CA ARG A 207 7.91 -17.78 13.40
C ARG A 207 7.04 -19.02 13.60
N SER A 208 5.73 -18.81 13.67
CA SER A 208 4.69 -19.83 13.71
C SER A 208 3.40 -19.22 13.13
N PRO A 209 2.42 -20.04 12.73
CA PRO A 209 1.15 -19.54 12.20
C PRO A 209 0.29 -18.79 13.25
N THR A 210 0.69 -18.75 14.52
CA THR A 210 -0.01 -18.04 15.61
C THR A 210 0.72 -16.79 16.07
N ASP A 211 1.95 -16.55 15.60
CA ASP A 211 2.72 -15.36 15.95
C ASP A 211 2.42 -14.22 14.97
N SER A 212 1.95 -13.09 15.49
CA SER A 212 1.77 -11.86 14.72
C SER A 212 3.09 -11.11 14.51
N THR A 213 3.07 -10.13 13.61
CA THR A 213 4.23 -9.29 13.28
C THR A 213 4.15 -7.92 13.96
N ALA A 214 5.16 -7.07 13.75
CA ALA A 214 5.10 -5.66 14.12
C ALA A 214 4.47 -4.76 13.04
N GLY A 215 4.22 -5.29 11.84
CA GLY A 215 3.72 -4.53 10.69
C GLY A 215 3.95 -5.23 9.34
N CYS A 216 4.84 -6.22 9.29
CA CYS A 216 5.03 -7.07 8.11
C CYS A 216 3.86 -8.03 7.85
N THR A 217 3.86 -8.69 6.71
CA THR A 217 3.03 -9.87 6.43
C THR A 217 3.91 -11.11 6.49
N ALA A 218 3.50 -12.15 7.20
CA ALA A 218 4.30 -13.35 7.38
C ALA A 218 3.55 -14.63 6.99
N MET A 219 4.27 -15.58 6.40
CA MET A 219 3.73 -16.83 5.85
C MET A 219 4.71 -18.00 6.02
N ASP A 220 4.32 -19.22 5.66
CA ASP A 220 5.24 -20.35 5.65
C ASP A 220 6.28 -20.26 4.52
N GLU A 221 7.38 -21.00 4.68
CA GLU A 221 8.49 -20.99 3.71
C GLU A 221 8.09 -21.55 2.34
N ALA A 222 7.17 -22.52 2.26
CA ALA A 222 6.77 -23.08 0.97
C ALA A 222 5.94 -22.07 0.18
N ALA A 223 5.00 -21.38 0.82
CA ALA A 223 4.25 -20.28 0.20
C ALA A 223 5.16 -19.15 -0.28
N MET A 224 6.13 -18.73 0.55
CA MET A 224 7.09 -17.67 0.17
C MET A 224 7.94 -18.09 -1.04
N ARG A 225 8.44 -19.33 -1.08
CA ARG A 225 9.22 -19.85 -2.21
C ARG A 225 8.39 -19.91 -3.50
N GLN A 226 7.13 -20.32 -3.41
CA GLN A 226 6.22 -20.32 -4.55
C GLN A 226 5.98 -18.91 -5.08
N LEU A 227 5.75 -17.93 -4.20
CA LEU A 227 5.61 -16.53 -4.61
C LEU A 227 6.86 -16.02 -5.32
N LEU A 228 8.04 -16.17 -4.71
CA LEU A 228 9.29 -15.64 -5.26
C LEU A 228 9.66 -16.28 -6.61
N GLY A 229 9.38 -17.57 -6.80
CA GLY A 229 9.59 -18.25 -8.09
C GLY A 229 8.56 -17.89 -9.16
N TRP A 230 7.40 -17.34 -8.77
CA TRP A 230 6.33 -16.93 -9.68
C TRP A 230 6.41 -15.46 -10.08
N LEU A 231 6.83 -14.58 -9.16
CA LEU A 231 6.90 -13.13 -9.37
C LEU A 231 7.90 -12.74 -10.47
N LYS A 232 7.46 -11.86 -11.38
CA LYS A 232 8.20 -11.38 -12.54
C LYS A 232 8.19 -9.85 -12.59
N PRO A 233 9.33 -9.15 -12.47
CA PRO A 233 9.38 -7.69 -12.49
C PRO A 233 8.69 -7.06 -13.71
N GLU A 234 8.81 -7.68 -14.88
CA GLU A 234 8.22 -7.23 -16.14
C GLU A 234 6.69 -7.27 -16.17
N GLU A 235 6.07 -8.04 -15.27
CA GLU A 235 4.62 -8.14 -15.09
C GLU A 235 4.08 -7.10 -14.10
N HIS A 236 4.94 -6.18 -13.63
CA HIS A 236 4.61 -5.12 -12.67
C HIS A 236 3.83 -5.62 -11.44
N PRO A 237 4.38 -6.57 -10.67
CA PRO A 237 3.67 -7.22 -9.58
C PRO A 237 3.33 -6.23 -8.47
N VAL A 238 2.12 -6.36 -7.91
CA VAL A 238 1.67 -5.58 -6.76
C VAL A 238 1.26 -6.47 -5.60
N PHE A 239 1.47 -5.95 -4.40
CA PHE A 239 0.95 -6.52 -3.15
C PHE A 239 -0.22 -5.67 -2.69
N ALA A 240 -1.32 -6.30 -2.31
CA ALA A 240 -2.46 -5.62 -1.70
C ALA A 240 -2.84 -6.28 -0.38
N LEU A 241 -3.05 -5.49 0.67
CA LEU A 241 -3.63 -5.95 1.93
C LEU A 241 -4.87 -5.12 2.21
N LEU A 242 -6.02 -5.78 2.35
CA LEU A 242 -7.29 -5.11 2.57
C LEU A 242 -8.15 -5.86 3.59
N PRO A 243 -8.61 -5.19 4.65
CA PRO A 243 -9.71 -5.70 5.46
C PRO A 243 -10.97 -5.90 4.62
N ARG A 244 -11.76 -6.93 4.92
CA ARG A 244 -12.91 -7.38 4.11
C ARG A 244 -13.90 -6.27 3.77
N GLN A 245 -14.16 -5.36 4.72
CA GLN A 245 -15.03 -4.20 4.49
C GLN A 245 -14.44 -3.25 3.42
N ALA A 246 -13.14 -2.95 3.52
CA ALA A 246 -12.45 -2.10 2.56
C ALA A 246 -12.34 -2.78 1.19
N TYR A 247 -12.01 -4.07 1.16
CA TYR A 247 -11.98 -4.89 -0.04
C TYR A 247 -13.32 -4.82 -0.79
N THR A 248 -14.43 -5.06 -0.09
CA THR A 248 -15.78 -5.05 -0.67
C THR A 248 -16.13 -3.68 -1.25
N LYS A 249 -15.80 -2.60 -0.54
CA LYS A 249 -16.06 -1.22 -0.97
C LYS A 249 -15.24 -0.84 -2.21
N LEU A 250 -13.99 -1.29 -2.27
CA LEU A 250 -13.03 -0.87 -3.29
C LEU A 250 -12.94 -1.83 -4.47
N GLN A 251 -13.50 -3.03 -4.38
CA GLN A 251 -13.33 -4.09 -5.37
C GLN A 251 -13.50 -3.60 -6.81
N ARG A 252 -14.62 -2.91 -7.08
CA ARG A 252 -14.93 -2.39 -8.40
C ARG A 252 -13.98 -1.25 -8.79
N ASP A 253 -13.82 -0.27 -7.92
CA ASP A 253 -13.05 0.96 -8.21
C ASP A 253 -11.56 0.65 -8.40
N TRP A 254 -11.06 -0.38 -7.72
CA TRP A 254 -9.69 -0.86 -7.78
C TRP A 254 -9.50 -2.04 -8.72
N ALA A 255 -10.53 -2.47 -9.45
CA ALA A 255 -10.50 -3.62 -10.35
C ALA A 255 -9.82 -4.85 -9.71
N LEU A 256 -10.14 -5.11 -8.43
CA LEU A 256 -9.66 -6.26 -7.68
C LEU A 256 -10.35 -7.55 -8.15
N PRO A 257 -9.78 -8.74 -7.89
CA PRO A 257 -10.45 -10.00 -8.17
C PRO A 257 -11.86 -10.07 -7.57
N ALA A 258 -12.70 -10.97 -8.10
CA ALA A 258 -13.93 -11.33 -7.39
C ALA A 258 -13.56 -11.87 -6.01
N ALA A 259 -14.39 -11.59 -4.99
CA ALA A 259 -14.21 -12.25 -3.71
C ALA A 259 -14.37 -13.74 -3.95
N ASP A 260 -13.47 -14.57 -3.41
CA ASP A 260 -13.73 -15.99 -3.39
C ASP A 260 -15.09 -16.19 -2.71
N ALA A 261 -15.97 -17.00 -3.31
CA ALA A 261 -17.12 -17.49 -2.60
C ALA A 261 -16.58 -18.16 -1.33
N ALA A 262 -16.99 -17.66 -0.15
CA ALA A 262 -16.60 -18.29 1.10
C ALA A 262 -16.96 -19.79 1.01
N PRO A 263 -16.08 -20.71 1.46
CA PRO A 263 -16.50 -22.09 1.66
C PRO A 263 -17.68 -22.16 2.63
#